data_AF-A0A810NNS4-F1
#
_entry.id   AF-A0A810NNS4-F1
#
_cell.length_a   1.000
_cell.length_b   1.000
_cell.length_c   1.000
_cell.angle_alpha   90.00
_cell.angle_beta   90.00
_cell.angle_gamma   90.00
#
_symmetry.space_group_name_H-M   'P 1'
#
loop_
_entity.id
_entity.type
_entity.pdbx_description
1 polymer ?
#
loop_
_entity_poly.entity_id
_entity_poly.type
_entity_poly.pdbx_seq_one_letter_code
_entity_poly.pdbx_strand_id
1 'polypeptide(L)'
;MPREGVSFPLAESARQPVRHVATVVAVDMPRVDRADVRETDDGSTVILSAGGLHVMMIRLRYDSRWGDVDEVINSAGEVATGAVRAWTLIGQVLSLELDRQAAAKLGFPRDHRVRLDLPAEALSLVRASLLEILYTACFVVDTPEGRITS
;
A
#
# COMPACT_ATOMS: atom_id res chain seq x y z
N MET A 1 -16.23 -2.96 70.48
CA MET A 1 -14.85 -2.46 70.61
C MET A 1 -14.16 -3.39 71.60
N PRO A 2 -13.24 -4.27 71.17
CA PRO A 2 -11.87 -3.89 70.76
C PRO A 2 -11.42 -4.49 69.41
N ARG A 3 -10.22 -4.03 69.01
CA ARG A 3 -9.52 -4.18 67.74
C ARG A 3 -8.70 -5.48 67.63
N GLU A 4 -8.37 -5.76 66.38
CA GLU A 4 -7.63 -6.85 65.77
C GLU A 4 -6.16 -7.03 66.18
N GLY A 5 -5.62 -8.20 65.82
CA GLY A 5 -4.21 -8.44 65.47
C GLY A 5 -3.68 -9.74 66.08
N VAL A 6 -2.99 -10.66 65.39
CA VAL A 6 -2.51 -10.79 64.01
C VAL A 6 -2.27 -12.30 63.81
N SER A 7 -2.61 -12.86 62.64
CA SER A 7 -2.08 -14.15 62.20
C SER A 7 -1.74 -14.06 60.72
N PHE A 8 -0.47 -14.28 60.39
CA PHE A 8 0.04 -14.31 59.02
C PHE A 8 -0.43 -15.57 58.30
N PRO A 9 -0.59 -15.52 56.97
CA PRO A 9 0.21 -16.46 56.19
C PRO A 9 0.70 -15.96 54.82
N LEU A 10 1.86 -16.54 54.47
CA LEU A 10 2.28 -17.07 53.16
C LEU A 10 2.26 -16.15 51.93
N ALA A 11 3.48 -15.84 51.51
CA ALA A 11 3.82 -15.34 50.20
C ALA A 11 3.33 -16.29 49.09
N GLU A 12 2.36 -15.82 48.31
CA GLU A 12 2.04 -16.38 47.01
C GLU A 12 2.57 -15.43 45.93
N SER A 13 3.68 -15.83 45.31
CA SER A 13 4.32 -15.13 44.21
C SER A 13 3.43 -15.24 42.97
N ALA A 14 2.48 -14.32 42.85
CA ALA A 14 1.65 -14.17 41.67
C ALA A 14 2.53 -13.68 40.51
N ARG A 15 2.96 -14.62 39.67
CA ARG A 15 3.50 -14.32 38.34
C ARG A 15 2.41 -13.58 37.56
N GLN A 16 2.54 -12.25 37.46
CA GLN A 16 1.72 -11.46 36.56
C GLN A 16 1.93 -11.98 35.13
N PRO A 17 0.87 -12.33 34.40
CA PRO A 17 0.99 -12.55 32.97
C PRO A 17 1.39 -11.22 32.35
N VAL A 18 2.61 -11.17 31.82
CA VAL A 18 3.07 -10.07 30.99
C VAL A 18 2.09 -10.00 29.82
N ARG A 19 1.13 -9.06 29.90
CA ARG A 19 0.35 -8.67 28.74
C ARG A 19 1.34 -8.01 27.79
N HIS A 20 1.95 -8.80 26.94
CA HIS A 20 2.41 -8.32 25.65
C HIS A 20 1.13 -7.88 24.93
N VAL A 21 0.75 -6.63 25.19
CA VAL A 21 0.00 -5.84 24.24
C VAL A 21 0.92 -5.78 23.04
N ALA A 22 0.77 -6.76 22.14
CA ALA A 22 1.18 -6.58 20.77
C ALA A 22 0.39 -5.37 20.32
N THR A 23 1.00 -4.19 20.41
CA THR A 23 0.55 -3.05 19.63
C THR A 23 0.68 -3.54 18.21
N VAL A 24 -0.42 -4.05 17.66
CA VAL A 24 -0.63 -4.05 16.23
C VAL A 24 -0.55 -2.57 15.89
N VAL A 25 0.64 -2.12 15.52
CA VAL A 25 0.79 -0.86 14.82
C VAL A 25 -0.06 -1.10 13.58
N ALA A 26 -1.27 -0.57 13.59
CA ALA A 26 -1.99 -0.33 12.36
C ALA A 26 -1.02 0.55 11.58
N VAL A 27 -0.26 -0.07 10.67
CA VAL A 27 0.54 0.66 9.71
C VAL A 27 -0.51 1.40 8.92
N ASP A 28 -0.70 2.67 9.26
CA ASP A 28 -1.77 3.49 8.72
C ASP A 28 -1.56 3.46 7.21
N MET A 29 -2.52 2.87 6.50
CA MET A 29 -2.42 2.70 5.06
C MET A 29 -2.35 4.10 4.44
N PRO A 30 -1.30 4.43 3.68
CA PRO A 30 -1.16 5.75 3.09
C PRO A 30 -2.41 6.13 2.31
N ARG A 31 -2.97 7.30 2.62
CA ARG A 31 -4.15 7.85 1.96
C ARG A 31 -3.71 8.83 0.89
N VAL A 32 -4.04 8.50 -0.34
CA VAL A 32 -3.81 9.32 -1.52
C VAL A 32 -5.06 10.17 -1.73
N ASP A 33 -4.92 11.49 -1.57
CA ASP A 33 -6.01 12.46 -1.76
C ASP A 33 -5.96 13.12 -3.14
N ARG A 34 -4.88 12.88 -3.90
CA ARG A 34 -4.69 13.42 -5.24
C ARG A 34 -3.98 12.42 -6.14
N ALA A 35 -4.48 12.30 -7.36
CA ALA A 35 -3.79 11.60 -8.43
C ALA A 35 -3.70 12.49 -9.67
N ASP A 36 -2.53 12.52 -10.29
CA ASP A 36 -2.30 13.17 -11.57
C ASP A 36 -1.85 12.11 -12.57
N VAL A 37 -2.51 12.06 -13.73
CA VAL A 37 -2.12 11.21 -14.86
C VAL A 37 -1.46 12.09 -15.92
N ARG A 38 -0.31 11.66 -16.42
CA ARG A 38 0.41 12.33 -17.49
C ARG A 38 0.69 11.34 -18.61
N GLU A 39 0.20 11.67 -19.79
CA GLU A 39 0.49 10.95 -21.02
C GLU A 39 1.44 11.80 -21.86
N THR A 40 2.47 11.15 -22.39
CA THR A 40 3.47 11.74 -23.26
C THR A 40 3.78 10.75 -24.37
N ASP A 41 4.40 11.21 -25.46
CA ASP A 41 4.84 10.33 -26.55
C ASP A 41 5.81 9.23 -26.05
N ASP A 42 6.50 9.48 -24.93
CA ASP A 42 7.48 8.57 -24.33
C ASP A 42 6.90 7.62 -23.27
N GLY A 43 5.60 7.74 -22.93
CA GLY A 43 4.99 6.93 -21.89
C GLY A 43 3.84 7.57 -21.12
N SER A 44 3.21 6.72 -20.30
CA SER A 44 2.10 7.07 -19.41
C SER A 44 2.55 7.02 -17.95
N THR A 45 2.16 8.00 -17.14
CA THR A 45 2.59 8.13 -15.74
C THR A 45 1.42 8.43 -14.83
N VAL A 46 1.26 7.64 -13.76
CA VAL A 46 0.35 7.89 -12.65
C VAL A 46 1.16 8.39 -11.46
N ILE A 47 0.78 9.56 -10.93
CA ILE A 47 1.41 10.16 -9.75
C ILE A 47 0.38 10.17 -8.62
N LEU A 48 0.69 9.51 -7.51
CA LEU A 48 -0.15 9.44 -6.32
C LEU A 48 0.42 10.35 -5.23
N SER A 49 -0.40 11.25 -4.69
CA SER A 49 -0.01 12.23 -3.69
C SER A 49 -0.97 12.28 -2.51
N ALA A 50 -0.44 12.66 -1.34
CA ALA A 50 -1.15 12.77 -0.07
C ALA A 50 -0.75 14.07 0.63
N GLY A 51 -1.69 14.96 0.93
CA GLY A 51 -1.40 16.24 1.61
C GLY A 51 -0.39 17.10 0.86
N GLY A 52 -0.34 16.99 -0.46
CA GLY A 52 0.64 17.68 -1.33
C GLY A 52 2.02 17.03 -1.41
N LEU A 53 2.24 15.90 -0.73
CA LEU A 53 3.48 15.11 -0.82
C LEU A 53 3.31 13.96 -1.81
N HIS A 54 4.33 13.73 -2.64
CA HIS A 54 4.36 12.56 -3.52
C HIS A 54 4.52 11.28 -2.67
N VAL A 55 3.59 10.34 -2.83
CA VAL A 55 3.62 9.03 -2.17
C VAL A 55 4.33 8.03 -3.06
N MET A 56 3.94 7.98 -4.34
CA MET A 56 4.47 7.04 -5.33
C MET A 56 4.15 7.51 -6.74
N MET A 57 5.03 7.19 -7.68
CA MET A 57 4.78 7.35 -9.11
C MET A 57 4.96 5.99 -9.80
N ILE A 58 4.04 5.66 -10.70
CA ILE A 58 4.07 4.46 -11.52
C ILE A 58 4.08 4.92 -12.97
N ARG A 59 5.08 4.51 -13.73
CA ARG A 59 5.31 4.99 -15.08
C ARG A 59 5.53 3.83 -16.03
N LEU A 60 4.89 3.87 -17.19
CA LEU A 60 5.28 3.07 -18.34
C LEU A 60 6.25 3.90 -19.19
N ARG A 61 7.32 3.26 -19.66
CA ARG A 61 8.19 3.84 -20.68
C ARG A 61 8.12 3.01 -21.94
N TYR A 62 7.77 3.66 -23.05
CA TYR A 62 7.85 3.06 -24.37
C TYR A 62 9.30 3.12 -24.85
N ASP A 63 10.07 2.03 -24.66
CA ASP A 63 11.44 1.95 -25.17
C ASP A 63 11.51 1.00 -26.37
N SER A 64 11.67 1.59 -27.55
CA SER A 64 11.85 0.88 -28.83
C SER A 64 13.01 -0.13 -28.86
N ARG A 65 13.97 -0.07 -27.92
CA ARG A 65 15.14 -0.95 -27.87
C ARG A 65 15.03 -2.10 -26.87
N TRP A 66 14.31 -1.91 -25.77
CA TRP A 66 14.28 -2.88 -24.66
C TRP A 66 12.88 -3.44 -24.39
N GLY A 67 11.86 -2.96 -25.10
CA GLY A 67 10.46 -3.24 -24.84
C GLY A 67 9.89 -2.28 -23.81
N ASP A 68 8.56 -2.29 -23.67
CA ASP A 68 7.86 -1.43 -22.71
C ASP A 68 8.17 -1.90 -21.28
N VAL A 69 8.58 -0.99 -20.41
CA VAL A 69 8.96 -1.31 -19.02
C VAL A 69 8.22 -0.41 -18.04
N ASP A 70 7.63 -1.02 -17.02
CA ASP A 70 7.07 -0.32 -15.87
C ASP A 70 8.18 0.13 -14.91
N GLU A 71 8.05 1.34 -14.39
CA GLU A 71 8.88 1.94 -13.36
C GLU A 71 8.00 2.31 -12.17
N VAL A 72 8.43 1.92 -10.96
CA VAL A 72 7.89 2.44 -9.71
C VAL A 72 8.92 3.35 -9.07
N ILE A 73 8.48 4.52 -8.63
CA ILE A 73 9.33 5.58 -8.08
C ILE A 73 8.77 5.98 -6.71
N ASN A 74 9.61 5.93 -5.68
CA ASN A 74 9.21 6.35 -4.33
C ASN A 74 9.35 7.87 -4.14
N SER A 75 8.92 8.37 -2.97
CA SER A 75 8.99 9.79 -2.61
C SER A 75 10.42 10.36 -2.55
N ALA A 76 11.44 9.50 -2.41
CA ALA A 76 12.85 9.88 -2.42
C ALA A 76 13.46 9.94 -3.83
N GLY A 77 12.69 9.58 -4.87
CA GLY A 77 13.14 9.54 -6.26
C GLY A 77 13.89 8.25 -6.63
N GLU A 78 13.88 7.23 -5.79
CA GLU A 78 14.45 5.92 -6.13
C GLU A 78 13.54 5.20 -7.13
N VAL A 79 14.15 4.64 -8.18
CA VAL A 79 13.44 4.01 -9.31
C VAL A 79 13.67 2.51 -9.32
N ALA A 80 12.62 1.71 -9.46
CA ALA A 80 12.73 0.27 -9.74
C ALA A 80 11.93 -0.08 -11.00
N THR A 81 12.59 -0.75 -11.94
CA THR A 81 12.02 -1.23 -13.22
C THR A 81 11.48 -2.64 -13.08
N GLY A 82 10.35 -2.98 -13.70
CA GLY A 82 9.72 -4.30 -13.59
C GLY A 82 9.35 -4.63 -12.15
N ALA A 83 8.99 -3.60 -11.38
CA ALA A 83 8.87 -3.69 -9.93
C ALA A 83 7.58 -4.42 -9.52
N VAL A 84 6.52 -4.29 -10.30
CA VAL A 84 5.19 -4.81 -9.97
C VAL A 84 5.02 -6.20 -10.58
N ARG A 85 4.88 -7.22 -9.73
CA ARG A 85 4.59 -8.59 -10.18
C ARG A 85 3.10 -8.80 -10.43
N ALA A 86 2.26 -8.23 -9.57
CA ALA A 86 0.82 -8.27 -9.66
C ALA A 86 0.22 -7.04 -8.99
N TRP A 87 -0.98 -6.67 -9.37
CA TRP A 87 -1.72 -5.61 -8.68
C TRP A 87 -3.21 -5.90 -8.60
N THR A 88 -3.87 -5.27 -7.63
CA THR A 88 -5.30 -5.40 -7.42
C THR A 88 -5.87 -4.06 -6.99
N LEU A 89 -7.01 -3.67 -7.58
CA LEU A 89 -7.79 -2.52 -7.15
C LEU A 89 -9.17 -3.01 -6.70
N ILE A 90 -9.48 -2.87 -5.41
CA ILE A 90 -10.77 -3.22 -4.82
C ILE A 90 -11.40 -1.95 -4.24
N GLY A 91 -12.47 -1.46 -4.87
CA GLY A 91 -13.03 -0.16 -4.54
C GLY A 91 -11.97 0.94 -4.63
N GLN A 92 -11.54 1.47 -3.46
CA GLN A 92 -10.52 2.51 -3.34
C GLN A 92 -9.15 2.00 -2.87
N VAL A 93 -8.96 0.70 -2.67
CA VAL A 93 -7.70 0.15 -2.17
C VAL A 93 -6.90 -0.44 -3.32
N LEU A 94 -5.77 0.19 -3.63
CA LEU A 94 -4.77 -0.32 -4.57
C LEU A 94 -3.74 -1.13 -3.79
N SER A 95 -3.55 -2.39 -4.18
CA SER A 95 -2.53 -3.29 -3.64
C SER A 95 -1.54 -3.65 -4.74
N LEU A 96 -0.25 -3.52 -4.46
CA LEU A 96 0.86 -3.83 -5.34
C LEU A 96 1.68 -4.96 -4.72
N GLU A 97 1.82 -6.07 -5.44
CA GLU A 97 2.83 -7.08 -5.12
C GLU A 97 4.13 -6.72 -5.83
N LEU A 98 5.11 -6.25 -5.06
CA LEU A 98 6.41 -5.86 -5.57
C LEU A 98 7.38 -7.06 -5.61
N ASP A 99 8.33 -7.04 -6.54
CA ASP A 99 9.50 -7.91 -6.47
C ASP A 99 10.29 -7.63 -5.18
N ARG A 100 10.94 -8.65 -4.60
CA ARG A 100 11.68 -8.51 -3.33
C ARG A 100 12.79 -7.47 -3.44
N GLN A 101 13.54 -7.46 -4.54
CA GLN A 101 14.64 -6.53 -4.75
C GLN A 101 14.12 -5.12 -4.99
N ALA A 102 13.04 -4.98 -5.76
CA ALA A 102 12.38 -3.69 -5.97
C ALA A 102 11.81 -3.12 -4.67
N ALA A 103 11.12 -3.93 -3.86
CA ALA A 103 10.56 -3.53 -2.57
C ALA A 103 11.64 -3.03 -1.61
N ALA A 104 12.76 -3.77 -1.50
CA ALA A 104 13.90 -3.37 -0.69
C ALA A 104 14.55 -2.06 -1.19
N LYS A 105 14.69 -1.91 -2.52
CA LYS A 105 15.23 -0.71 -3.14
C LYS A 105 14.36 0.51 -2.91
N LEU A 106 13.04 0.36 -2.96
CA LEU A 106 12.07 1.46 -2.82
C LEU A 106 11.70 1.77 -1.36
N GLY A 107 12.17 0.96 -0.40
CA GLY A 107 11.77 1.08 1.00
C GLY A 107 10.31 0.72 1.27
N PHE A 108 9.67 -0.04 0.37
CA PHE A 108 8.29 -0.47 0.51
C PHE A 108 8.17 -1.90 1.03
N PRO A 109 7.08 -2.25 1.74
CA PRO A 109 6.74 -3.65 1.95
C PRO A 109 6.45 -4.33 0.61
N ARG A 110 6.64 -5.65 0.56
CA ARG A 110 6.41 -6.43 -0.66
C ARG A 110 4.93 -6.44 -1.09
N ASP A 111 4.02 -6.43 -0.12
CA ASP A 111 2.58 -6.16 -0.33
C ASP A 111 2.32 -4.72 0.08
N HIS A 112 2.46 -3.81 -0.88
CA HIS A 112 2.30 -2.37 -0.64
C HIS A 112 0.86 -1.97 -0.97
N ARG A 113 0.19 -1.33 -0.01
CA ARG A 113 -1.21 -0.95 -0.13
C ARG A 113 -1.37 0.54 0.08
N VAL A 114 -2.19 1.15 -0.77
CA VAL A 114 -2.56 2.57 -0.66
C VAL A 114 -4.07 2.72 -0.83
N ARG A 115 -4.65 3.65 -0.08
CA ARG A 115 -6.06 4.00 -0.20
C ARG A 115 -6.19 5.25 -1.07
N LEU A 116 -6.94 5.14 -2.16
CA LEU A 116 -7.25 6.20 -3.10
C LEU A 116 -8.53 6.91 -2.64
N ASP A 117 -8.39 7.94 -1.80
CA ASP A 117 -9.49 8.82 -1.39
C ASP A 117 -9.78 9.86 -2.50
N LEU A 118 -10.01 9.35 -3.71
CA LEU A 118 -10.21 10.14 -4.94
C LEU A 118 -11.69 10.24 -5.30
N PRO A 119 -12.12 11.34 -5.97
CA PRO A 119 -13.43 11.39 -6.59
C PRO A 119 -13.55 10.33 -7.70
N ALA A 120 -14.78 9.89 -7.99
CA ALA A 120 -15.04 8.76 -8.90
C ALA A 120 -14.43 8.93 -10.30
N GLU A 121 -14.42 10.16 -10.82
CA GLU A 121 -13.82 10.52 -12.10
C GLU A 121 -12.30 10.30 -12.10
N ALA A 122 -11.61 10.80 -11.06
CA ALA A 122 -10.17 10.62 -10.89
C ALA A 122 -9.80 9.16 -10.63
N LEU A 123 -10.60 8.44 -9.86
CA LEU A 123 -10.41 7.00 -9.63
C LEU A 123 -10.55 6.21 -10.95
N SER A 124 -11.53 6.56 -11.78
CA SER A 124 -11.74 5.93 -13.09
C SER A 124 -10.55 6.18 -14.02
N LEU A 125 -9.99 7.40 -14.01
CA LEU A 125 -8.80 7.74 -14.78
C LEU A 125 -7.57 6.95 -14.30
N VAL A 126 -7.30 6.93 -12.98
CA VAL A 126 -6.20 6.15 -12.41
C VAL A 126 -6.33 4.67 -12.77
N ARG A 127 -7.54 4.11 -12.71
CA ARG A 127 -7.79 2.72 -13.12
C ARG A 127 -7.40 2.47 -14.57
N ALA A 128 -7.85 3.33 -15.48
CA ALA A 128 -7.53 3.20 -16.91
C ALA A 128 -6.01 3.26 -17.14
N SER A 129 -5.33 4.23 -16.52
CA SER A 129 -3.88 4.39 -16.66
C SER A 129 -3.10 3.26 -16.00
N LEU A 130 -3.56 2.70 -14.87
CA LEU A 130 -2.91 1.52 -14.27
C LEU A 130 -3.03 0.28 -15.16
N LEU A 131 -4.17 0.08 -15.83
CA LEU A 131 -4.34 -1.02 -16.80
C LEU A 131 -3.41 -0.87 -18.00
N GLU A 132 -3.18 0.37 -18.44
CA GLU A 132 -2.27 0.67 -19.53
C GLU A 132 -0.81 0.49 -19.11
N ILE A 133 -0.43 1.00 -17.92
CA ILE A 133 0.94 0.99 -17.44
C ILE A 133 1.37 -0.40 -16.96
N LEU A 134 0.52 -1.06 -16.19
CA LEU A 134 0.81 -2.33 -15.53
C LEU A 134 0.09 -3.45 -16.27
N TYR A 135 0.61 -3.78 -17.46
CA TYR A 135 0.15 -4.89 -18.31
C TYR A 135 0.52 -6.28 -17.74
N THR A 136 0.57 -6.41 -16.41
CA THR A 136 0.81 -7.66 -15.68
C THR A 136 -0.50 -8.23 -15.14
N ALA A 137 -0.47 -9.44 -14.57
CA ALA A 137 -1.63 -10.09 -13.97
C ALA A 137 -2.34 -9.14 -12.97
N CYS A 138 -3.57 -8.77 -13.31
CA CYS A 138 -4.35 -7.80 -12.55
C CYS A 138 -5.77 -8.29 -12.28
N PHE A 139 -6.30 -7.91 -11.13
CA PHE A 139 -7.70 -8.08 -10.79
C PHE A 139 -8.28 -6.72 -10.41
N VAL A 140 -9.28 -6.26 -11.15
CA VAL A 140 -10.03 -5.06 -10.82
C VAL A 140 -11.42 -5.48 -10.37
N VAL A 141 -11.75 -5.17 -9.12
CA VAL A 141 -13.04 -5.54 -8.52
C VAL A 141 -13.75 -4.26 -8.07
N ASP A 142 -14.79 -3.90 -8.82
CA ASP A 142 -15.56 -2.67 -8.60
C ASP A 142 -16.54 -2.77 -7.40
N THR A 143 -16.58 -3.91 -6.70
CA THR A 143 -17.36 -4.07 -5.47
C THR A 143 -16.50 -3.75 -4.24
N PRO A 144 -17.02 -2.99 -3.25
CA PRO A 144 -16.28 -2.69 -2.04
C PRO A 144 -15.95 -3.95 -1.21
N GLU A 145 -16.67 -5.05 -1.43
CA GLU A 145 -16.44 -6.35 -0.79
C GLU A 145 -15.39 -7.22 -1.48
N GLY A 146 -14.86 -6.82 -2.64
CA GLY A 146 -13.90 -7.64 -3.41
C GLY A 146 -14.51 -8.94 -3.95
N ARG A 147 -15.84 -9.01 -4.08
CA ARG A 147 -16.55 -10.18 -4.61
C ARG A 147 -16.75 -10.05 -6.11
N ILE A 148 -16.26 -11.04 -6.84
CA ILE A 148 -16.56 -11.24 -8.26
C ILE A 148 -17.91 -11.94 -8.32
N THR A 149 -18.97 -11.22 -8.70
CA THR A 149 -20.26 -11.83 -9.01
C THR A 149 -20.23 -12.29 -10.47
N SER A 150 -20.36 -13.60 -10.69
CA SER A 150 -20.54 -14.22 -12.02
C SER A 150 -21.99 -14.12 -12.49
#